data_AF-A0A1Q7VWY1-F1
#
_entry.id   AF-A0A1Q7VWY1-F1
#
_cell.length_a   1.000
_cell.length_b   1.000
_cell.length_c   1.000
_cell.angle_alpha   90.00
_cell.angle_beta   90.00
_cell.angle_gamma   90.00
#
_symmetry.space_group_name_H-M   'P 1'
#
loop_
_entity.id
_entity.type
_entity.pdbx_description
1 polymer ?
#
loop_
_entity_poly.entity_id
_entity_poly.type
_entity_poly.pdbx_seq_one_letter_code
_entity_poly.pdbx_strand_id
1 'polypeptide(L)'
;MLPDWEGAVALDIPGTTATRGPAMPARRSRWDRVQLNTRVRVEVEQLLQRFVDDHDTTVQNSVDLALVEFLAARGYVLPATEDH
;
A
#
# COMPACT_ATOMS: atom_id res chain seq x y z
N MET A 1 -22.53 7.99 -60.42
CA MET A 1 -21.76 6.78 -60.06
C MET A 1 -21.04 7.09 -58.75
N LEU A 2 -21.70 6.81 -57.63
CA LEU A 2 -21.14 6.80 -56.26
C LEU A 2 -21.35 5.37 -55.75
N PRO A 3 -20.38 4.74 -55.07
CA PRO A 3 -20.65 3.51 -54.33
C PRO A 3 -21.29 3.85 -52.98
N ASP A 4 -22.45 3.25 -52.78
CA ASP A 4 -23.24 3.18 -51.54
C ASP A 4 -22.47 2.36 -50.48
N TRP A 5 -22.23 2.91 -49.29
CA TRP A 5 -21.38 2.30 -48.26
C TRP A 5 -22.04 2.11 -46.87
N GLU A 6 -23.36 2.19 -46.74
CA GLU A 6 -24.00 2.00 -45.43
C GLU A 6 -24.73 0.67 -45.32
N GLY A 7 -23.93 -0.36 -45.05
CA GLY A 7 -24.40 -1.65 -44.53
C GLY A 7 -23.53 -2.06 -43.35
N ALA A 8 -23.74 -1.44 -42.19
CA ALA A 8 -23.09 -1.84 -40.94
C ALA A 8 -23.57 -3.25 -40.56
N VAL A 9 -22.76 -4.26 -40.87
CA VAL A 9 -22.97 -5.64 -40.42
C VAL A 9 -22.62 -5.67 -38.93
N ALA A 10 -23.65 -5.59 -38.08
CA ALA A 10 -23.51 -5.98 -36.68
C ALA A 10 -23.24 -7.48 -36.63
N LEU A 11 -21.98 -7.87 -36.48
CA LEU A 11 -21.62 -9.22 -36.05
C LEU A 11 -22.08 -9.37 -34.60
N ASP A 12 -23.25 -9.94 -34.40
CA ASP A 12 -23.63 -10.52 -33.13
C ASP A 12 -22.71 -11.73 -32.90
N ILE A 13 -21.76 -11.61 -31.96
CA ILE A 13 -20.87 -12.72 -31.57
C ILE A 13 -21.58 -13.46 -30.43
N PRO A 14 -22.17 -14.65 -30.66
CA PRO A 14 -22.81 -15.39 -29.60
C PRO A 14 -21.71 -16.07 -28.77
N GLY A 15 -21.50 -15.61 -27.53
CA GLY A 15 -20.63 -16.34 -26.60
C GLY A 15 -19.82 -15.53 -25.58
N THR A 16 -20.04 -14.24 -25.39
CA THR A 16 -19.43 -13.53 -24.25
C THR A 16 -20.15 -13.89 -22.95
N THR A 17 -19.90 -15.11 -22.48
CA THR A 17 -20.07 -15.44 -21.08
C THR A 17 -19.07 -14.54 -20.34
N ALA A 18 -19.56 -13.60 -19.55
CA ALA A 18 -18.72 -12.76 -18.72
C ALA A 18 -17.89 -13.67 -17.80
N THR A 19 -16.67 -13.99 -18.20
CA THR A 19 -15.71 -14.69 -17.36
C THR A 19 -15.46 -13.79 -16.17
N ARG A 20 -16.06 -14.17 -15.04
CA ARG A 20 -15.79 -13.62 -13.71
C ARG A 20 -14.28 -13.70 -13.50
N GLY A 21 -13.58 -12.61 -13.80
CA GLY A 21 -12.15 -12.51 -13.54
C GLY A 21 -11.88 -12.86 -12.07
N PRO A 22 -10.69 -13.42 -11.76
CA PRO A 22 -10.35 -13.76 -10.39
C PRO A 22 -10.59 -12.53 -9.51
N ALA A 23 -11.36 -12.71 -8.43
CA ALA A 23 -11.64 -11.66 -7.48
C ALA A 23 -10.31 -11.08 -7.00
N MET A 24 -10.07 -9.79 -7.27
CA MET A 24 -8.87 -9.12 -6.77
C MET A 24 -8.86 -9.26 -5.23
N PRO A 25 -7.75 -9.70 -4.62
CA PRO A 25 -7.67 -9.81 -3.18
C PRO A 25 -7.97 -8.46 -2.54
N ALA A 26 -8.75 -8.46 -1.47
CA ALA A 26 -9.09 -7.26 -0.72
C ALA A 26 -7.79 -6.49 -0.41
N ARG A 27 -7.71 -5.24 -0.87
CA ARG A 27 -6.59 -4.36 -0.52
C ARG A 27 -6.60 -4.25 1.01
N ARG A 28 -5.56 -4.75 1.67
CA ARG A 28 -5.39 -4.59 3.13
C ARG A 28 -5.60 -3.13 3.46
N SER A 29 -6.49 -2.86 4.42
CA SER A 29 -6.79 -1.52 4.90
C SER A 29 -5.46 -0.81 5.17
N ARG A 30 -5.20 0.25 4.40
CA ARG A 30 -3.97 1.03 4.53
C ARG A 30 -4.18 1.85 5.78
N TRP A 31 -3.57 1.46 6.90
CA TRP A 31 -3.56 2.29 8.12
C TRP A 31 -3.26 3.74 7.75
N ASP A 32 -3.97 4.68 8.36
CA ASP A 32 -3.71 6.09 8.17
C ASP A 32 -2.30 6.41 8.69
N ARG A 33 -1.49 7.01 7.82
CA ARG A 33 -0.09 7.35 8.11
C ARG A 33 0.06 8.86 8.16
N VAL A 34 0.74 9.34 9.19
CA VAL A 34 1.12 10.75 9.33
C VAL A 34 2.62 10.88 9.11
N GLN A 35 3.03 11.91 8.35
CA GLN A 35 4.45 12.19 8.12
C GLN A 35 5.08 12.79 9.38
N LEU A 36 6.17 12.18 9.84
CA LEU A 36 6.96 12.69 10.96
C LEU A 36 8.13 13.54 10.42
N ASN A 37 8.01 14.87 10.57
CA ASN A 37 9.05 15.82 10.15
C ASN A 37 9.99 16.15 11.31
N THR A 38 11.03 15.34 11.50
CA THR A 38 12.05 15.55 12.55
C THR A 38 13.45 15.37 12.00
N ARG A 39 14.38 16.20 12.49
CA ARG A 39 15.81 16.02 12.23
C ARG A 39 16.41 15.12 13.29
N VAL A 40 17.16 14.11 12.85
CA VAL A 40 17.94 13.23 13.73
C VAL A 40 19.43 13.52 13.58
N ARG A 41 20.23 13.02 14.52
CA ARG A 41 21.70 13.07 14.42
C ARG A 41 22.17 12.18 13.27
N VAL A 42 23.25 12.58 12.59
CA VAL A 42 23.78 11.87 11.41
C VAL A 42 24.18 10.44 11.78
N GLU A 43 24.78 10.24 12.95
CA GLU A 43 25.22 8.92 13.42
C GLU A 43 24.04 7.96 13.64
N VAL A 44 22.88 8.50 14.02
CA VAL A 44 21.65 7.71 14.21
C VAL A 44 21.07 7.30 12.86
N GLU A 45 21.09 8.18 11.87
CA GLU A 45 20.63 7.87 10.52
C GLU A 45 21.51 6.80 9.86
N GLN A 46 22.83 6.91 9.99
CA GLN A 46 23.76 5.91 9.47
C GLN A 46 23.55 4.53 10.12
N LEU A 47 23.35 4.50 11.44
CA LEU A 47 23.08 3.25 12.16
C LEU A 47 21.74 2.64 11.74
N LEU A 48 20.71 3.46 11.56
CA LEU A 48 19.40 3.03 11.09
C LEU A 48 19.47 2.46 9.68
N GLN A 49 20.21 3.10 8.77
CA GLN A 49 20.37 2.60 7.41
C GLN A 49 21.06 1.23 7.40
N ARG A 50 22.13 1.06 8.18
CA ARG A 50 22.77 -0.25 8.33
C ARG A 50 21.83 -1.31 8.88
N PHE A 51 21.04 -0.98 9.90
CA PHE A 51 20.05 -1.91 10.44
C PHE A 51 19.02 -2.34 9.39
N VAL A 52 18.56 -1.38 8.58
CA VAL A 52 17.62 -1.63 7.48
C VAL A 52 18.20 -2.60 6.45
N ASP A 53 19.47 -2.39 6.06
CA ASP A 53 20.16 -3.25 5.10
C ASP A 53 20.41 -4.66 5.67
N ASP A 54 20.82 -4.76 6.94
CA ASP A 54 21.13 -6.04 7.61
C ASP A 54 19.89 -6.92 7.82
N HIS A 55 18.69 -6.32 7.92
CA HIS A 55 17.44 -7.03 8.30
C HIS A 55 16.37 -7.06 7.20
N ASP A 56 16.68 -6.61 5.98
CA ASP A 56 15.75 -6.53 4.84
C ASP A 56 14.40 -5.90 5.23
N THR A 57 14.46 -4.74 5.90
CA THR A 57 13.29 -4.01 6.40
C THR A 57 13.20 -2.62 5.75
N THR A 58 12.37 -1.74 6.29
CA THR A 58 12.29 -0.33 5.83
C THR A 58 12.53 0.61 7.00
N VAL A 59 13.08 1.78 6.71
CA VAL A 59 13.23 2.88 7.68
C VAL A 59 11.91 3.14 8.42
N GLN A 60 10.79 3.16 7.69
CA GLN A 60 9.48 3.40 8.29
C GLN A 60 9.11 2.31 9.29
N ASN A 61 9.22 1.03 8.93
CA ASN A 61 8.88 -0.08 9.82
C ASN A 61 9.76 -0.09 11.08
N SER A 62 11.05 0.16 10.91
CA SER A 62 12.00 0.25 12.02
C SER A 62 11.69 1.42 12.96
N VAL A 63 11.33 2.58 12.42
CA VAL A 63 10.94 3.76 13.22
C VAL A 63 9.61 3.54 13.92
N ASP A 64 8.61 2.98 13.23
CA ASP A 64 7.30 2.68 13.81
C ASP A 64 7.46 1.73 15.02
N LEU A 65 8.19 0.62 14.85
CA LEU A 65 8.48 -0.33 15.94
C LEU A 65 9.25 0.32 17.10
N ALA A 66 10.32 1.05 16.80
CA ALA A 66 11.13 1.69 17.83
C ALA A 66 10.30 2.73 18.63
N LEU A 67 9.42 3.49 17.97
CA LEU A 67 8.53 4.43 18.63
C LEU A 67 7.48 3.71 19.49
N VAL A 68 6.88 2.63 19.00
CA VAL A 68 5.94 1.80 19.78
C VAL A 68 6.60 1.31 21.06
N GLU A 69 7.78 0.69 20.95
CA GLU A 69 8.51 0.15 22.11
C GLU A 69 8.93 1.25 23.08
N PHE A 70 9.45 2.36 22.57
CA PHE A 70 9.88 3.51 23.37
C PHE A 70 8.74 4.16 24.15
N LEU A 71 7.56 4.27 23.54
CA LEU A 71 6.35 4.82 24.16
C LEU A 71 5.74 3.84 25.17
N ALA A 72 5.65 2.55 24.81
CA ALA A 72 5.17 1.50 25.69
C ALA A 72 6.01 1.38 26.96
N ALA A 73 7.35 1.47 26.85
CA ALA A 73 8.26 1.49 27.99
C ALA A 73 8.02 2.66 28.96
N ARG A 74 7.32 3.71 28.52
CA ARG A 74 6.92 4.86 29.35
C ARG A 74 5.44 4.83 29.76
N GLY A 75 4.74 3.73 29.51
CA GLY A 75 3.34 3.55 29.85
C GLY A 75 2.35 4.13 28.84
N TYR A 76 2.81 4.58 27.67
CA TYR A 76 1.94 5.01 26.58
C TYR A 76 1.60 3.82 25.70
N VAL A 77 0.37 3.35 25.78
CA VAL A 77 -0.13 2.23 24.97
C VAL A 77 -0.83 2.78 23.73
N LEU A 78 -0.50 2.25 22.56
CA LEU A 78 -1.26 2.54 21.34
C LEU A 78 -2.70 2.04 21.51
N PRO A 79 -3.72 2.89 21.29
CA PRO A 79 -5.09 2.41 21.31
C PRO A 79 -5.24 1.35 20.22
N ALA A 80 -5.84 0.21 20.56
CA ALA A 80 -6.25 -0.77 19.56
C ALA A 80 -7.28 -0.07 18.67
N THR A 81 -6.93 0.17 17.41
CA THR A 81 -7.82 0.82 16.45
C THR A 81 -9.10 0.00 16.37
N GLU A 82 -10.24 0.56 16.80
CA GLU A 82 -11.54 -0.01 16.45
C GLU A 82 -11.64 0.12 14.92
N ASP A 83 -11.65 -1.01 14.22
CA ASP A 83 -11.90 -1.08 12.79
C ASP A 83 -13.26 -0.42 12.53
N HIS A 84 -13.26 0.79 11.95
CA HIS A 84 -14.45 1.57 11.66
C HIS A 84 -14.82 1.54 10.17
#